data_AF-A0A963A988-F1
#
_entry.id   AF-A0A963A988-F1
#
_cell.length_a   1.000
_cell.length_b   1.000
_cell.length_c   1.000
_cell.angle_alpha   90.00
_cell.angle_beta   90.00
_cell.angle_gamma   90.00
#
_symmetry.space_group_name_H-M   'P 1'
#
loop_
_entity.id
_entity.type
_entity.pdbx_description
1 polymer ?
#
loop_
_entity_poly.entity_id
_entity_poly.type
_entity_poly.pdbx_seq_one_letter_code
_entity_poly.pdbx_strand_id
1 'polypeptide(L)'
;MTSFRITAVFAAAIGLAGAASAQEMRCGNALISGDQINPLLKEQVLEMCGQPTTQGFERWYYQEQGKILVFNGNGELDHIEDAGENVDPYVE
;
A
#
# COMPACT_ATOMS: atom_id res chain seq x y z
N MET A 1 -51.31 23.71 -29.90
CA MET A 1 -50.32 23.86 -28.81
C MET A 1 -49.61 22.53 -28.67
N THR A 2 -48.30 22.52 -28.95
CA THR A 2 -47.44 21.35 -29.15
C THR A 2 -47.02 20.72 -27.83
N SER A 3 -47.21 19.40 -27.72
CA SER A 3 -46.61 18.54 -26.70
C SER A 3 -45.08 18.62 -26.75
N PHE A 4 -44.44 18.76 -25.60
CA PHE A 4 -43.06 18.35 -25.38
C PHE A 4 -42.95 17.62 -24.05
N ARG A 5 -42.89 16.29 -24.13
CA ARG A 5 -42.31 15.45 -23.09
C ARG A 5 -40.80 15.59 -23.22
N ILE A 6 -40.12 16.13 -22.22
CA ILE A 6 -38.65 16.07 -22.13
C ILE A 6 -38.28 15.47 -20.78
N THR A 7 -38.07 14.17 -20.86
CA THR A 7 -37.05 13.33 -20.23
C THR A 7 -36.21 13.97 -19.11
N ALA A 8 -36.33 13.39 -17.92
CA ALA A 8 -35.41 13.59 -16.80
C ALA A 8 -33.98 13.17 -17.19
N VAL A 9 -32.99 13.97 -16.77
CA VAL A 9 -31.59 13.52 -16.68
C VAL A 9 -31.21 13.56 -15.20
N PHE A 10 -31.28 12.40 -14.56
CA PHE A 10 -30.51 12.08 -13.37
C PHE A 10 -29.06 11.94 -13.79
N ALA A 11 -28.17 12.82 -13.34
CA ALA A 11 -26.72 12.60 -13.43
C ALA A 11 -26.17 12.34 -12.03
N ALA A 12 -26.04 11.06 -11.72
CA ALA A 12 -25.31 10.53 -10.59
C ALA A 12 -23.82 10.37 -10.96
N ALA A 13 -22.92 10.71 -10.03
CA ALA A 13 -21.60 10.11 -9.81
C ALA A 13 -20.96 10.88 -8.62
N ILE A 14 -21.25 10.55 -7.36
CA ILE A 14 -20.69 9.45 -6.57
C ILE A 14 -19.16 9.37 -6.67
N GLY A 15 -18.50 10.02 -5.70
CA GLY A 15 -17.34 9.51 -4.95
C GLY A 15 -16.10 9.05 -5.72
N LEU A 16 -15.14 9.97 -5.94
CA LEU A 16 -13.72 9.60 -5.89
C LEU A 16 -13.29 9.64 -4.43
N ALA A 17 -13.51 8.54 -3.71
CA ALA A 17 -12.87 8.32 -2.41
C ALA A 17 -12.03 7.04 -2.50
N GLY A 18 -10.72 7.19 -2.31
CA GLY A 18 -9.85 6.11 -1.85
C GLY A 18 -9.07 5.35 -2.92
N ALA A 19 -8.09 5.98 -3.56
CA ALA A 19 -6.82 5.29 -3.80
C ALA A 19 -5.95 5.59 -2.57
N ALA A 20 -6.19 4.88 -1.47
CA ALA A 20 -5.29 4.94 -0.33
C ALA A 20 -3.95 4.31 -0.76
N SER A 21 -2.88 5.08 -0.61
CA SER A 21 -1.51 4.78 -1.02
C SER A 21 -1.04 3.43 -0.44
N ALA A 22 -1.05 2.39 -1.27
CA ALA A 22 -0.37 1.13 -0.96
C ALA A 22 1.13 1.34 -0.67
N GLN A 23 1.68 2.42 -1.21
CA GLN A 23 3.08 2.82 -1.16
C GLN A 23 3.54 3.42 0.18
N GLU A 24 2.66 3.57 1.17
CA GLU A 24 3.02 4.17 2.47
C GLU A 24 2.74 3.20 3.62
N MET A 25 3.63 3.19 4.61
CA MET A 25 3.47 2.41 5.83
C MET A 25 3.91 3.23 7.04
N ARG A 26 3.16 3.10 8.15
CA ARG A 26 3.48 3.76 9.41
C ARG A 26 4.05 2.77 10.43
N CYS A 27 5.24 3.07 10.91
CA CYS A 27 5.96 2.32 11.93
C CYS A 27 6.06 3.16 13.21
N GLY A 28 5.05 3.04 14.07
CA GLY A 28 4.91 3.90 15.25
C GLY A 28 4.80 5.38 14.86
N ASN A 29 5.87 6.15 15.11
CA ASN A 29 5.95 7.56 14.75
C ASN A 29 6.63 7.83 13.40
N ALA A 30 7.28 6.84 12.80
CA ALA A 30 7.89 6.95 11.48
C ALA A 30 6.85 6.64 10.38
N LEU A 31 6.88 7.41 9.30
CA LEU A 31 6.17 7.11 8.06
C LEU A 31 7.23 6.78 7.01
N ILE A 32 7.12 5.63 6.38
CA ILE A 32 7.98 5.23 5.27
C ILE A 32 7.18 5.15 3.98
N SER A 33 7.85 5.39 2.85
CA SER A 33 7.23 5.34 1.53
C SER A 33 8.10 4.53 0.57
N GLY A 34 7.46 3.73 -0.28
CA GLY A 34 8.14 3.02 -1.37
C GLY A 34 8.65 3.95 -2.47
N ASP A 35 8.06 5.14 -2.64
CA ASP A 35 8.38 6.05 -3.76
C ASP A 35 9.42 7.13 -3.40
N GLN A 36 10.15 6.96 -2.30
CA GLN A 36 11.10 7.97 -1.85
C GLN A 36 12.35 8.05 -2.74
N ILE A 37 12.83 9.28 -3.00
CA ILE A 37 13.98 9.55 -3.90
C ILE A 37 15.25 8.80 -3.45
N ASN A 38 15.48 8.68 -2.15
CA ASN A 38 16.56 7.90 -1.57
C ASN A 38 15.94 6.66 -0.90
N PRO A 39 16.00 5.46 -1.49
CA PRO A 39 15.33 4.29 -0.94
C PRO A 39 15.93 3.87 0.41
N LEU A 40 15.10 3.31 1.29
CA LEU A 40 15.54 2.83 2.59
C LEU A 40 16.28 1.50 2.44
N LEU A 41 17.34 1.30 3.21
CA LEU A 41 17.99 -0.01 3.31
C LEU A 41 17.22 -0.90 4.29
N LYS A 42 17.32 -2.22 4.11
CA LYS A 42 16.78 -3.24 5.02
C LYS A 42 17.11 -2.93 6.49
N GLU A 43 18.35 -2.55 6.77
CA GLU A 43 18.81 -2.22 8.12
C GLU A 43 18.07 -1.01 8.70
N GLN A 44 17.87 0.04 7.91
CA GLN A 44 17.15 1.25 8.34
C GLN A 44 15.67 0.96 8.58
N VAL A 45 15.06 0.10 7.76
CA VAL A 45 13.69 -0.37 7.98
C VAL A 45 13.60 -1.13 9.31
N LEU A 46 14.56 -2.01 9.62
CA LEU A 46 14.58 -2.71 10.92
C LEU A 46 14.75 -1.75 12.10
N GLU A 47 15.56 -0.70 11.97
CA GLU A 47 15.73 0.31 13.02
C GLU A 47 14.44 1.11 13.27
N MET A 48 13.67 1.41 12.21
CA MET A 48 12.43 2.20 12.31
C MET A 48 11.19 1.38 12.65
N CYS A 49 11.06 0.19 12.05
CA CYS A 49 9.86 -0.65 12.10
C CYS A 49 10.02 -1.90 12.95
N GLY A 50 11.25 -2.23 13.36
CA GLY A 50 11.55 -3.49 14.01
C GLY A 50 11.49 -4.68 13.04
N GLN A 51 11.49 -5.88 13.62
CA GLN A 51 11.45 -7.13 12.87
C GLN A 51 10.07 -7.33 12.21
N PRO A 52 10.00 -7.75 10.95
CA PRO A 52 8.75 -8.12 10.32
C PRO A 52 8.17 -9.39 10.96
N THR A 53 6.87 -9.59 10.83
CA THR A 53 6.19 -10.82 11.23
C THR A 53 6.68 -12.02 10.44
N THR A 54 6.93 -11.83 9.14
CA THR A 54 7.53 -12.85 8.27
C THR A 54 8.62 -12.21 7.42
N GLN A 55 9.82 -12.79 7.47
CA GLN A 55 10.99 -12.27 6.79
C GLN A 55 11.41 -13.21 5.66
N GLY A 56 11.02 -12.88 4.43
CA GLY A 56 11.60 -13.46 3.23
C GLY A 56 12.92 -12.81 2.84
N PHE A 57 13.54 -13.27 1.75
CA PHE A 57 14.80 -12.68 1.27
C PHE A 57 14.60 -11.22 0.83
N GLU A 58 13.61 -10.97 -0.03
CA GLU A 58 13.29 -9.65 -0.58
C GLU A 58 11.90 -9.15 -0.18
N ARG A 59 11.06 -9.99 0.43
CA ARG A 59 9.68 -9.61 0.81
C ARG A 59 9.48 -9.78 2.29
N TRP A 60 9.17 -8.69 2.98
CA TRP A 60 8.97 -8.67 4.43
C TRP A 60 7.54 -8.29 4.75
N TYR A 61 6.86 -9.14 5.52
CA TYR A 61 5.47 -8.94 5.89
C TYR A 61 5.36 -8.37 7.31
N TYR A 62 4.66 -7.25 7.41
CA TYR A 62 4.38 -6.52 8.64
C TYR A 62 2.88 -6.63 8.95
N GLN A 63 2.51 -7.63 9.75
CA GLN A 63 1.11 -7.98 10.00
C GLN A 63 0.34 -6.86 10.71
N GLU A 64 0.97 -6.17 11.67
CA GLU A 64 0.31 -5.09 12.40
C GLU A 64 -0.10 -3.93 11.48
N GLN A 65 0.71 -3.70 10.44
CA GLN A 65 0.49 -2.65 9.44
C GLN A 65 -0.35 -3.16 8.26
N GLY A 66 -0.48 -4.48 8.09
CA GLY A 66 -1.12 -5.09 6.93
C GLY A 66 -0.38 -4.80 5.63
N LYS A 67 0.95 -4.68 5.68
CA LYS A 67 1.79 -4.28 4.54
C LYS A 67 2.88 -5.30 4.25
N ILE A 68 3.26 -5.40 2.98
CA ILE A 68 4.42 -6.15 2.51
C ILE A 68 5.42 -5.14 1.95
N LEU A 69 6.65 -5.22 2.43
CA LEU A 69 7.77 -4.42 1.94
C LEU A 69 8.57 -5.25 0.98
N VAL A 70 8.76 -4.73 -0.23
CA VAL A 70 9.52 -5.41 -1.29
C VAL A 70 10.84 -4.67 -1.47
N PHE A 71 11.93 -5.40 -1.34
CA PHE A 71 13.29 -4.91 -1.51
C PHE A 71 13.87 -5.41 -2.83
N ASN A 72 14.72 -4.60 -3.45
CA ASN A 72 15.48 -5.02 -4.63
C ASN A 72 16.72 -5.85 -4.24
N GLY A 73 17.45 -6.32 -5.26
CA GLY A 73 18.68 -7.12 -5.07
C GLY A 73 19.85 -6.40 -4.40
N ASN A 74 19.79 -5.07 -4.22
CA ASN A 74 20.76 -4.29 -3.46
C ASN A 74 20.37 -4.16 -1.97
N GLY A 75 19.20 -4.66 -1.58
CA GLY A 75 18.66 -4.51 -0.23
C GLY A 75 17.99 -3.16 0.03
N GLU A 76 17.65 -2.43 -1.03
CA GLU A 76 16.93 -1.15 -0.96
C GLU A 76 15.42 -1.39 -1.10
N LEU A 77 14.62 -0.62 -0.38
CA LEU A 77 13.16 -0.64 -0.45
C LEU A 77 12.74 -0.16 -1.85
N ASP A 78 12.09 -1.04 -2.59
CA ASP A 78 11.64 -0.79 -3.97
C ASP A 78 10.20 -0.27 -3.96
N HIS A 79 9.29 -0.98 -3.29
CA HIS A 79 7.90 -0.55 -3.12
C HIS A 79 7.23 -1.20 -1.90
N ILE A 80 6.06 -0.68 -1.55
CA ILE A 80 5.20 -1.20 -0.47
C ILE A 80 3.89 -1.66 -1.10
N GLU A 81 3.45 -2.85 -0.71
CA GLU A 81 2.19 -3.45 -1.14
C GLU A 81 1.25 -3.56 0.06
N ASP A 82 -0.05 -3.45 -0.19
CA ASP A 82 -1.04 -3.96 0.75
C ASP A 82 -0.95 -5.48 0.78
N ALA A 83 -0.91 -6.04 1.99
CA ALA A 83 -1.04 -7.48 2.15
C ALA A 83 -2.40 -7.94 1.56
N GLY A 84 -3.46 -7.16 1.76
CA GLY A 84 -4.82 -7.57 1.38
C GLY A 84 -5.42 -8.52 2.41
N GLU A 85 -6.75 -8.66 2.38
CA GLU A 85 -7.52 -9.31 3.45
C GLU A 85 -7.37 -10.85 3.51
N ASN A 86 -6.60 -11.46 2.60
CA ASN A 86 -6.37 -12.91 2.51
C ASN A 86 -4.90 -13.26 2.19
N VAL A 87 -3.92 -12.68 2.90
CA VAL A 87 -2.54 -13.18 2.81
C VAL A 87 -2.41 -14.45 3.64
N ASP A 88 -2.42 -15.58 2.95
CA ASP A 88 -1.78 -16.78 3.46
C ASP A 88 -0.25 -16.61 3.25
N PRO A 89 0.56 -16.47 4.32
CA PRO A 89 1.98 -16.15 4.20
C PRO A 89 2.84 -17.33 3.68
N TYR A 90 2.22 -18.42 3.21
CA TYR A 90 2.89 -19.68 2.82
C TYR A 90 2.62 -20.14 1.38
N VAL A 91 2.04 -19.33 0.49
CA VAL A 91 1.93 -19.73 -0.92
C VAL A 91 3.26 -19.45 -1.63
N GLU A 92 4.12 -20.48 -1.65
CA GLU A 92 5.34 -20.61 -2.45
C GLU A 92 5.10 -20.42 -3.96
#